data_AF-A0A353F626-F1
#
_entry.id   AF-A0A353F626-F1
#
_cell.length_a   1.000
_cell.length_b   1.000
_cell.length_c   1.000
_cell.angle_alpha   90.00
_cell.angle_beta   90.00
_cell.angle_gamma   90.00
#
_symmetry.space_group_name_H-M   'P 1'
#
loop_
_entity.id
_entity.type
_entity.pdbx_description
1 polymer ?
#
loop_
_entity_poly.entity_id
_entity_poly.type
_entity_poly.pdbx_seq_one_letter_code
_entity_poly.pdbx_strand_id
1 'polypeptide(L)' 'MVNEIHFNPPENPIREEFVELYNTDKSAADISGWRLSGAIKYSFPEGTTIPAG' A
#
# COMPACT_ATOMS: atom_id res chain seq x y z
N MET A 1 -9.32 5.72 3.84
CA MET A 1 -8.26 4.75 3.47
C MET A 1 -8.88 3.40 3.16
N VAL A 2 -8.51 2.80 2.03
CA VAL A 2 -8.86 1.43 1.65
C VAL A 2 -7.57 0.64 1.42
N ASN A 3 -7.55 -0.64 1.79
CA ASN A 3 -6.40 -1.54 1.64
C ASN A 3 -6.86 -2.78 0.84
N GLU A 4 -6.23 -3.07 -0.31
CA GLU A 4 -6.53 -4.24 -1.15
C GLU A 4 -5.28 -5.12 -1.29
N ILE A 5 -5.47 -6.44 -1.16
CA ILE A 5 -4.40 -7.45 -1.26
C ILE A 5 -4.75 -8.38 -2.42
N HIS A 6 -3.91 -8.42 -3.45
CA HIS A 6 -4.03 -9.39 -4.55
C HIS A 6 -3.08 -10.57 -4.31
N PHE A 7 -3.64 -11.73 -3.95
CA PHE A 7 -2.89 -12.95 -3.66
C PHE A 7 -3.33 -14.08 -4.60
N ASN A 8 -2.34 -14.72 -5.24
CA ASN A 8 -2.45 -15.96 -6.04
C ASN A 8 -3.26 -15.89 -7.36
N PRO A 9 -2.73 -15.23 -8.41
CA PRO A 9 -3.30 -15.37 -9.75
C PRO A 9 -2.72 -16.60 -10.49
N PRO A 10 -3.48 -17.16 -11.45
CA PRO A 10 -3.22 -18.49 -12.03
C PRO A 10 -2.06 -18.58 -13.02
N GLU A 11 -1.40 -17.47 -13.37
CA GLU A 11 -0.30 -17.43 -14.32
C GLU A 11 0.93 -16.84 -13.62
N ASN A 12 2.13 -17.38 -13.82
CA ASN A 12 3.33 -16.95 -13.08
C ASN A 12 4.25 -16.06 -13.93
N PRO A 13 3.95 -14.76 -14.11
CA PRO A 13 4.98 -13.75 -14.28
C PRO A 13 5.29 -13.15 -12.90
N ILE A 14 6.56 -12.83 -12.66
CA ILE A 14 7.16 -12.32 -11.41
C ILE A 14 6.58 -10.94 -10.94
N ARG A 15 5.41 -10.51 -11.43
CA ARG A 15 4.82 -9.17 -11.30
C ARG A 15 3.45 -9.09 -10.61
N GLU A 16 2.96 -10.18 -10.04
CA GLU A 16 1.52 -10.31 -9.74
C GLU A 16 1.08 -10.04 -8.29
N GLU A 17 2.02 -9.92 -7.34
CA GLU A 17 1.68 -9.64 -5.95
C GLU A 17 2.04 -8.20 -5.58
N PHE A 18 1.03 -7.40 -5.27
CA PHE A 18 1.20 -6.05 -4.74
C PHE A 18 0.17 -5.75 -3.64
N VAL A 19 0.50 -4.76 -2.82
CA VAL A 19 -0.42 -4.14 -1.87
C VAL A 19 -0.65 -2.72 -2.36
N GLU A 20 -1.90 -2.38 -2.64
CA GLU A 20 -2.29 -1.02 -3.01
C GLU A 20 -2.83 -0.28 -1.80
N LEU A 21 -2.36 0.96 -1.62
CA LEU A 21 -2.86 1.90 -0.62
C LEU A 21 -3.49 3.08 -1.34
N TYR A 22 -4.79 3.25 -1.16
CA TYR A 22 -5.54 4.36 -1.76
C TYR A 22 -6.14 5.28 -0.67
N ASN A 23 -5.89 6.57 -0.85
CA ASN A 23 -6.43 7.62 0.00
C ASN A 23 -7.77 8.12 -0.54
N THR A 24 -8.85 7.82 0.18
CA THR A 24 -10.22 8.21 -0.18
C THR A 24 -10.60 9.62 0.27
N ASP A 25 -9.70 10.31 0.99
CA ASP A 25 -9.98 11.62 1.56
C ASP A 25 -9.66 12.75 0.58
N LYS A 26 -10.28 13.93 0.78
CA LYS A 26 -10.10 15.11 -0.07
C LYS A 26 -8.79 15.87 0.16
N SER A 27 -7.96 15.37 1.08
CA SER A 27 -6.67 15.94 1.46
C SER A 27 -5.60 14.86 1.44
N ALA A 28 -4.34 15.24 1.26
CA ALA A 28 -3.24 14.29 1.33
C ALA A 28 -3.18 13.62 2.71
N ALA A 29 -2.94 12.31 2.72
CA ALA A 29 -2.72 11.52 3.92
C ALA A 29 -1.22 11.35 4.16
N ASP A 30 -0.75 11.75 5.34
CA ASP A 30 0.60 11.47 5.80
C ASP A 30 0.65 10.06 6.40
N ILE A 31 1.48 9.20 5.83
CA ILE A 31 1.68 7.82 6.26
C ILE A 31 3.11 7.60 6.78
N SER A 32 3.81 8.66 7.16
CA SER A 32 5.13 8.60 7.78
C SER A 32 5.13 7.67 8.99
N GLY A 33 6.09 6.75 9.03
CA GLY A 33 6.23 5.79 10.12
C GLY A 33 5.19 4.66 10.12
N TRP A 34 4.26 4.62 9.16
CA TRP A 34 3.35 3.48 9.03
C TRP A 34 4.11 2.20 8.67
N ARG A 35 3.54 1.06 9.04
CA ARG A 35 4.14 -0.24 8.79
C ARG A 35 3.14 -1.23 8.19
N LEU A 36 3.47 -1.77 7.02
CA LEU A 36 2.89 -3.03 6.56
C LEU A 36 3.49 -4.16 7.40
N SER A 37 2.63 -4.92 8.06
CA SER A 37 3.03 -6.06 8.87
C SER A 37 2.21 -7.30 8.51
N GLY A 38 2.81 -8.49 8.65
CA GLY A 38 2.24 -9.75 8.19
C GLY A 38 3.15 -10.42 7.16
N ALA A 39 2.58 -10.84 6.03
CA ALA A 39 3.32 -11.48 4.94
C ALA A 39 4.38 -10.55 4.31
N ILE A 40 4.11 -9.24 4.27
CA ILE A 40 5.05 -8.21 3.83
C ILE A 40 5.44 -7.35 5.05
N LYS A 41 6.74 -7.10 5.19
CA LYS A 41 7.30 -6.20 6.22
C LYS A 41 7.90 -4.99 5.52
N TYR A 42 7.23 -3.85 5.64
CA TYR A 42 7.70 -2.59 5.06
C TYR A 42 7.34 -1.43 5.98
N SER A 43 8.29 -0.54 6.24
CA SER A 43 8.07 0.70 6.99
C SER A 43 8.17 1.88 6.02
N PHE A 44 7.15 2.71 6.01
CA PHE A 44 7.14 3.93 5.20
C PHE A 44 8.09 4.97 5.82
N PRO A 45 9.04 5.51 5.04
CA PRO A 45 9.93 6.57 5.51
C PRO A 45 9.17 7.83 5.96
N GLU A 46 9.84 8.64 6.76
CA GLU A 46 9.37 10.00 7.09
C GLU A 46 9.15 10.84 5.82
N GLY A 47 8.08 11.63 5.82
CA GLY A 47 7.66 12.46 4.68
C GLY A 47 6.89 11.71 3.60
N THR A 48 6.49 10.45 3.83
CA THR A 48 5.69 9.71 2.85
C THR A 48 4.23 10.16 2.90
N THR A 49 3.73 10.66 1.77
CA THR A 49 2.34 11.10 1.65
C THR A 49 1.65 10.41 0.48
N ILE A 50 0.37 10.11 0.66
CA ILE A 50 -0.53 9.70 -0.42
C ILE A 50 -1.42 10.92 -0.74
N PRO A 51 -1.39 11.44 -1.98
CA PRO A 51 -2.28 12.53 -2.40
C PRO A 51 -3.76 12.21 -2.20
N ALA A 52 -4.62 13.23 -2.29
CA ALA A 52 -6.06 12.98 -2.37
C ALA A 52 -6.38 12.14 -3.62
N GLY A 53 -7.23 11.13 -3.44
CA GLY A 53 -7.59 10.17 -4.48
C GLY A 53 -8.79 10.54 -5.31
#